data_AF-A0A7X3CMK8-F1
#
_entry.id   AF-A0A7X3CMK8-F1
#
_cell.length_a   1.000
_cell.length_b   1.000
_cell.length_c   1.000
_cell.angle_alpha   90.00
_cell.angle_beta   90.00
_cell.angle_gamma   90.00
#
_symmetry.space_group_name_H-M   'P 1'
#
loop_
_entity.id
_entity.type
_entity.pdbx_description
1 polymer ?
#
loop_
_entity_poly.entity_id
_entity_poly.type
_entity_poly.pdbx_seq_one_letter_code
_entity_poly.pdbx_strand_id
1 'polypeptide(L)'
;MAKSKAKRMREKLTREGRRNPELGRSPFATADLRTRRTKTKQELLNQSKHKRKNLISYYGDDGSFLLTRSSSACHIYEVGA
;
A
#
# COMPACT_ATOMS: atom_id res chain seq x y z
N MET A 1 13.26 -22.88 -16.14
CA MET A 1 14.37 -22.00 -15.70
C MET A 1 15.49 -22.81 -15.09
N ALA A 2 16.72 -22.65 -15.55
CA ALA A 2 17.86 -23.35 -14.98
C ALA A 2 18.26 -22.73 -13.63
N LYS A 3 18.66 -23.57 -12.67
CA LYS A 3 19.24 -23.10 -11.41
C LYS A 3 20.58 -22.41 -11.67
N SER A 4 20.87 -21.34 -10.92
CA SER A 4 22.18 -20.70 -10.97
C SER A 4 23.29 -21.70 -10.59
N LYS A 5 24.50 -21.48 -11.11
CA LYS A 5 25.66 -22.33 -10.79
C LYS A 5 25.91 -22.37 -9.27
N ALA A 6 25.77 -21.22 -8.60
CA ALA A 6 25.91 -21.11 -7.14
C ALA A 6 24.91 -22.00 -6.38
N LYS A 7 23.63 -22.01 -6.79
CA LYS A 7 22.62 -22.86 -6.16
C LYS A 7 22.92 -24.35 -6.36
N ARG A 8 23.36 -24.74 -7.56
CA ARG A 8 23.78 -26.13 -7.86
C ARG A 8 24.95 -26.59 -6.99
N MET A 9 25.95 -25.73 -6.77
CA MET A 9 27.09 -26.06 -5.91
C MET A 9 26.66 -26.25 -4.44
N ARG A 10 25.79 -25.38 -3.92
CA ARG A 10 25.27 -25.51 -2.55
C ARG A 10 24.49 -26.82 -2.35
N GLU A 11 23.61 -27.14 -3.28
CA GLU A 11 22.84 -28.40 -3.27
C GLU A 11 23.76 -29.63 -3.34
N LYS A 12 24.86 -29.57 -4.11
CA LYS A 12 25.89 -30.62 -4.16
C LYS A 12 26.53 -30.82 -2.77
N LEU A 13 26.99 -29.75 -2.13
CA LEU A 13 27.63 -29.82 -0.80
C LEU A 13 26.69 -30.44 0.25
N THR A 14 25.40 -30.08 0.24
CA THR A 14 24.41 -30.66 1.15
C THR A 14 24.19 -32.14 0.87
N ARG A 15 24.16 -32.56 -0.41
CA ARG A 15 24.05 -33.98 -0.78
C ARG A 15 25.25 -34.80 -0.31
N GLU A 16 26.44 -34.21 -0.32
CA GLU A 16 27.69 -34.81 0.16
C GLU A 16 27.81 -34.81 1.70
N GLY A 17 26.77 -34.36 2.43
CA GLY A 17 26.77 -34.32 3.90
C GLY A 17 27.56 -33.15 4.50
N ARG A 18 28.01 -32.19 3.67
CA ARG A 18 28.72 -31.00 4.16
C ARG A 18 27.72 -29.97 4.71
N ARG A 19 28.18 -29.14 5.65
CA ARG A 19 27.36 -28.10 6.29
C ARG A 19 26.67 -27.23 5.23
N ASN A 20 25.36 -27.02 5.40
CA ASN A 20 24.58 -26.16 4.52
C ASN A 20 25.02 -24.69 4.70
N PRO A 21 25.52 -24.01 3.64
CA PRO A 21 25.99 -22.63 3.73
C PRO A 21 24.87 -21.62 4.04
N GLU A 22 23.60 -21.96 3.81
CA GLU A 22 22.49 -21.09 4.21
C GLU A 22 22.37 -20.95 5.74
N LEU A 23 22.80 -21.97 6.50
CA LEU A 23 22.80 -21.94 7.98
C LEU A 23 23.86 -20.98 8.56
N GLY A 24 24.80 -20.48 7.74
CA GLY A 24 25.79 -19.49 8.15
C GLY A 24 25.45 -18.08 7.66
N ARG A 25 24.30 -17.90 7.01
CA ARG A 25 23.94 -16.64 6.39
C ARG A 25 23.41 -15.68 7.44
N SER A 26 23.88 -14.43 7.38
CA SER A 26 23.42 -13.36 8.27
C SER A 26 21.90 -13.15 8.14
N PRO A 27 21.18 -12.83 9.23
CA PRO A 27 19.75 -12.49 9.20
C PRO A 27 19.42 -11.29 8.29
N PHE A 28 20.41 -10.45 7.99
CA PHE A 28 20.26 -9.34 7.03
C PHE A 28 20.01 -9.80 5.60
N ALA A 29 20.33 -11.05 5.26
CA ALA A 29 20.09 -11.58 3.93
C ALA A 29 18.60 -11.83 3.62
N THR A 30 17.76 -11.97 4.65
CA THR A 30 16.31 -12.13 4.52
C THR A 30 15.55 -10.82 4.72
N ALA A 31 16.16 -9.85 5.40
CA ALA A 31 15.54 -8.55 5.67
C ALA A 31 15.62 -7.64 4.44
N ASP A 32 14.56 -6.86 4.18
CA ASP A 32 14.62 -5.75 3.24
C ASP A 32 15.27 -4.54 3.92
N LEU A 33 16.53 -4.26 3.57
CA LEU A 33 17.31 -3.15 4.13
C LEU A 33 17.27 -1.89 3.26
N ARG A 34 16.39 -1.84 2.25
CA ARG A 34 16.27 -0.67 1.39
C ARG A 34 15.61 0.49 2.14
N THR A 35 16.04 1.70 1.83
CA THR A 35 15.37 2.91 2.33
C THR A 35 13.99 3.03 1.67
N ARG A 36 12.93 2.94 2.46
CA ARG A 36 11.56 3.16 1.98
C ARG A 36 11.40 4.64 1.63
N ARG A 37 10.92 4.92 0.42
CA ARG A 37 10.61 6.28 -0.04
C ARG A 37 9.10 6.45 -0.17
N THR A 38 8.61 7.62 0.20
CA THR A 38 7.23 8.01 -0.07
C THR A 38 7.09 8.40 -1.54
N LYS A 39 5.86 8.47 -2.03
CA LYS A 39 5.57 8.85 -3.41
C LYS A 39 6.03 10.28 -3.69
N THR A 40 6.50 10.51 -4.91
CA THR A 40 6.80 11.86 -5.40
C THR A 40 5.52 12.62 -5.73
N LYS A 41 5.60 13.96 -5.86
CA LYS A 41 4.46 14.80 -6.28
C LYS A 41 3.84 14.31 -7.59
N GLN A 42 4.68 13.97 -8.58
CA GLN A 42 4.22 13.49 -9.88
C GLN A 42 3.50 12.15 -9.78
N GLU A 43 4.03 11.20 -9.00
CA GLU A 43 3.38 9.91 -8.74
C GLU A 43 2.04 10.06 -8.04
N LEU A 44 1.91 11.05 -7.14
CA LEU A 44 0.67 11.32 -6.43
C LEU A 44 -0.40 11.92 -7.35
N LEU A 45 -0.01 12.85 -8.23
CA LEU A 45 -0.92 13.44 -9.22
C LEU A 45 -1.42 12.41 -10.22
N ASN A 46 -0.54 11.52 -10.66
CA ASN A 46 -0.89 10.44 -11.59
C ASN A 46 -1.62 9.27 -10.89
N GLN A 47 -1.79 9.32 -9.55
CA GLN A 47 -2.44 8.25 -8.82
C GLN A 47 -3.98 8.35 -8.93
N SER A 48 -4.58 7.44 -9.69
CA SER A 48 -6.03 7.22 -9.71
C SER A 48 -6.51 6.33 -8.55
N LYS A 49 -6.36 6.79 -7.30
CA LYS A 49 -6.76 6.01 -6.11
C LYS A 49 -8.27 5.74 -6.07
N HIS A 50 -9.08 6.72 -6.47
CA HIS A 50 -10.53 6.63 -6.48
C HIS A 50 -11.01 6.68 -7.93
N LYS A 51 -11.12 5.52 -8.58
CA LYS A 51 -11.56 5.37 -9.99
C LYS A 51 -12.98 5.92 -10.25
N ARG A 52 -13.72 6.27 -9.20
CA ARG A 52 -15.10 6.80 -9.24
C ARG A 52 -15.23 8.28 -8.85
N LYS A 53 -14.13 9.04 -8.72
CA LYS A 53 -14.22 10.47 -8.36
C LYS A 53 -14.78 11.36 -9.48
N ASN A 54 -14.75 10.88 -10.72
CA ASN A 54 -15.29 11.58 -11.88
C ASN A 54 -16.50 10.82 -12.47
N LEU A 55 -17.47 10.44 -11.62
CA LEU A 55 -18.85 10.20 -12.08
C LEU A 55 -19.55 11.55 -12.34
N ILE A 56 -18.83 12.52 -12.91
CA ILE A 56 -19.45 13.62 -13.65
C ILE A 56 -19.87 12.99 -14.99
N SER A 57 -20.75 11.99 -14.92
CA SER A 57 -21.58 11.60 -16.05
C SER A 57 -22.55 12.74 -16.28
N TYR A 58 -22.80 13.05 -17.55
CA TYR A 58 -23.83 14.00 -17.98
C TYR A 58 -25.22 13.66 -17.38
N TYR A 59 -25.45 12.39 -17.05
CA TYR A 59 -26.58 11.89 -16.25
C TYR A 59 -26.07 11.46 -14.87
N GLY A 60 -26.01 12.39 -13.92
CA GLY A 60 -25.46 12.14 -12.58
C GLY A 60 -26.06 10.89 -11.93
N ASP A 61 -25.19 10.05 -11.37
CA ASP A 61 -25.61 8.96 -10.49
C ASP A 61 -24.68 8.93 -9.26
N ASP A 62 -25.11 9.71 -8.26
CA ASP A 62 -24.99 9.51 -6.81
C ASP A 62 -23.68 8.96 -6.26
N GLY A 63 -22.66 9.82 -6.28
CA GLY A 63 -21.40 9.61 -5.56
C GLY A 63 -20.97 10.80 -4.71
N SER A 64 -21.86 11.37 -3.88
CA SER A 64 -21.52 12.52 -3.02
C SER A 64 -21.15 12.07 -1.59
N PHE A 65 -19.92 12.36 -1.15
CA PHE A 65 -19.57 12.36 0.28
C PHE A 65 -20.07 13.68 0.88
N LEU A 66 -21.33 13.74 1.28
CA LEU A 66 -21.83 14.84 2.11
C LEU A 66 -21.29 14.68 3.54
N LEU A 67 -20.21 15.41 3.84
CA LEU A 67 -19.96 15.87 5.21
C LEU A 67 -21.00 16.94 5.51
N THR A 68 -22.18 16.51 5.98
CA THR A 68 -23.17 17.45 6.53
C THR A 68 -22.56 18.09 7.78
N ARG A 69 -22.03 19.31 7.62
CA ARG A 69 -22.05 20.26 8.73
C ARG A 69 -23.43 20.88 8.67
N SER A 70 -24.37 20.32 9.44
CA SER A 70 -25.73 20.85 9.55
C SER A 70 -25.68 22.24 10.21
N SER A 71 -25.41 23.26 9.41
CA SER A 71 -25.55 24.66 9.81
C SER A 71 -26.93 25.14 9.40
N SER A 72 -28.00 24.65 10.02
CA SER A 72 -29.33 25.30 10.00
C SER A 72 -30.27 24.68 11.02
N ALA A 73 -31.00 25.54 11.72
CA ALA A 73 -32.21 25.28 12.52
C ALA A 73 -32.03 24.86 13.99
N CYS A 74 -31.62 25.81 14.83
CA CYS A 74 -32.25 25.98 16.14
C CYS A 74 -32.91 27.37 16.14
N HIS A 75 -34.16 27.38 15.70
CA HIS A 75 -35.06 28.52 15.79
C HIS A 75 -35.56 28.60 17.24
N ILE A 76 -35.19 29.68 17.93
CA ILE A 76 -35.94 30.46 18.92
C ILE A 76 -36.88 29.67 19.85
N TYR A 77 -36.51 29.56 21.13
CA TYR A 77 -37.49 29.49 22.22
C TYR A 77 -37.76 30.93 22.67
N GLU A 78 -38.99 31.41 22.47
CA GLU A 78 -39.46 32.67 23.04
C GLU A 78 -39.48 32.58 24.56
N VAL A 79 -38.95 33.62 25.20
CA VAL A 79 -39.14 33.95 26.60
C VAL A 79 -40.42 34.78 26.68
N GLY A 80 -41.40 34.35 27.48
CA GLY A 80 -42.65 35.09 27.68
C GLY A 80 -43.37 34.75 28.97
N ALA A 81 -43.23 35.66 29.94
CA ALA A 81 -43.99 35.95 31.17
C ALA A 81 -44.09 34.88 32.27
#